data_AF-A0A2U0ACM3-F1
#
_entry.id   AF-A0A2U0ACM3-F1
#
_cell.length_a   1.000
_cell.length_b   1.000
_cell.length_c   1.000
_cell.angle_alpha   90.00
_cell.angle_beta   90.00
_cell.angle_gamma   90.00
#
_symmetry.space_group_name_H-M   'P 1'
#
loop_
_entity.id
_entity.type
_entity.pdbx_description
1 polymer ?
#
loop_
_entity_poly.entity_id
_entity_poly.type
_entity_poly.pdbx_seq_one_letter_code
_entity_poly.pdbx_strand_id
1 'polypeptide(L)'
;MLQWIKNLFSPPKPAGPPEIIKRFEGPETPISQDVTATSEGGWQIDSREAQTIRLFEVEIANIDNCMLTYRADLKSENLQGRGYLEMWCRIPGGGEFFSKGFQNALKGTNDWASYEVPFYLKSGQQPDLIKLNLTVEGSGKVWIKKVELSYTPFE
;
A
#
# COMPACT_ATOMS: atom_id res chain seq x y z
N MET A 1 9.05 37.41 -12.61
CA MET A 1 8.48 37.50 -11.24
C MET A 1 7.44 36.42 -10.91
N LEU A 2 7.30 35.32 -11.70
CA LEU A 2 6.26 34.29 -11.50
C LEU A 2 6.79 32.83 -11.54
N GLN A 3 8.10 32.61 -11.74
CA GLN A 3 8.69 31.27 -11.75
C GLN A 3 9.02 30.74 -10.34
N TRP A 4 9.29 31.63 -9.36
CA TRP A 4 9.67 31.19 -8.01
C TRP A 4 8.53 30.48 -7.24
N ILE A 5 7.26 30.73 -7.59
CA ILE A 5 6.09 30.13 -6.93
C ILE A 5 5.90 28.71 -7.47
N LYS A 6 6.18 28.47 -8.76
CA LYS A 6 6.00 27.15 -9.40
C LYS A 6 6.98 26.10 -8.87
N ASN A 7 8.19 26.50 -8.49
CA ASN A 7 9.17 25.58 -7.89
C ASN A 7 8.81 25.15 -6.47
N LEU A 8 7.99 25.93 -5.74
CA LEU A 8 7.58 25.59 -4.37
C LEU A 8 6.51 24.49 -4.30
N PHE A 9 5.86 24.19 -5.43
CA PHE A 9 4.75 23.22 -5.52
C PHE A 9 5.04 22.04 -6.45
N SER A 10 6.29 21.92 -6.94
CA SER A 10 6.67 20.75 -7.74
C SER A 10 6.90 19.56 -6.79
N PRO A 11 6.39 18.35 -7.12
CA PRO A 11 6.70 17.17 -6.32
C PRO A 11 8.22 16.98 -6.27
N PRO A 12 8.78 16.56 -5.12
CA PRO A 12 10.20 16.37 -4.98
C PRO A 12 10.72 15.38 -6.02
N LYS A 13 11.87 15.69 -6.61
CA LYS A 13 12.46 14.91 -7.71
C LYS A 13 13.11 13.64 -7.13
N PRO A 14 12.87 12.45 -7.72
CA PRO A 14 13.57 11.24 -7.33
C PRO A 14 15.10 11.35 -7.53
N ALA A 15 15.87 10.95 -6.53
CA ALA A 15 17.35 10.87 -6.62
C ALA A 15 17.84 9.59 -7.30
N GLY A 16 16.96 8.60 -7.53
CA GLY A 16 17.30 7.31 -8.12
C GLY A 16 16.08 6.44 -8.42
N PRO A 17 16.29 5.19 -8.86
CA PRO A 17 15.21 4.22 -9.01
C PRO A 17 14.66 3.79 -7.64
N PRO A 18 13.44 3.22 -7.58
CA PRO A 18 12.92 2.63 -6.35
C PRO A 18 13.77 1.46 -5.85
N GLU A 19 13.99 1.40 -4.54
CA GLU A 19 14.64 0.31 -3.84
C GLU A 19 13.62 -0.48 -3.01
N ILE A 20 13.69 -1.80 -3.06
CA ILE A 20 12.73 -2.68 -2.38
C ILE A 20 13.11 -2.78 -0.90
N ILE A 21 12.16 -2.48 -0.01
CA ILE A 21 12.28 -2.72 1.43
C ILE A 21 11.93 -4.18 1.73
N LYS A 22 10.76 -4.62 1.27
CA LYS A 22 10.29 -5.98 1.50
C LYS A 22 9.30 -6.44 0.43
N ARG A 23 9.38 -7.72 0.08
CA ARG A 23 8.36 -8.46 -0.68
C ARG A 23 7.76 -9.53 0.20
N PHE A 24 6.48 -9.80 -0.04
CA PHE A 24 5.75 -10.86 0.63
C PHE A 24 5.21 -11.83 -0.40
N GLU A 25 5.36 -13.12 -0.08
CA GLU A 25 4.94 -14.23 -0.94
C GLU A 25 3.93 -15.11 -0.21
N GLY A 26 3.14 -15.89 -0.97
CA GLY A 26 2.05 -16.72 -0.45
C GLY A 26 2.33 -17.61 0.78
N PRO A 27 3.56 -18.11 1.03
CA PRO A 27 3.86 -18.85 2.27
C PRO A 27 3.85 -18.00 3.55
N GLU A 28 4.02 -16.67 3.44
CA GLU A 28 3.92 -15.77 4.59
C GLU A 28 2.45 -15.65 5.05
N THR A 29 2.27 -15.59 6.36
CA THR A 29 0.93 -15.55 6.98
C THR A 29 0.50 -14.10 7.22
N PRO A 30 -0.62 -13.64 6.61
CA PRO A 30 -1.20 -12.35 6.93
C PRO A 30 -1.60 -12.23 8.40
N ILE A 31 -1.66 -11.00 8.92
CA ILE A 31 -2.09 -10.74 10.30
C ILE A 31 -3.58 -11.10 10.49
N SER A 32 -4.42 -10.76 9.51
CA SER A 32 -5.82 -11.18 9.44
C SER A 32 -5.93 -12.69 9.19
N GLN A 33 -6.72 -13.40 10.01
CA GLN A 33 -6.85 -14.85 9.97
C GLN A 33 -7.88 -15.35 8.94
N ASP A 34 -8.76 -14.48 8.46
CA ASP A 34 -9.82 -14.74 7.48
C ASP A 34 -9.31 -14.65 6.03
N VAL A 35 -8.04 -15.00 5.83
CA VAL A 35 -7.33 -14.91 4.56
C VAL A 35 -6.80 -16.30 4.19
N THR A 36 -7.07 -16.75 2.97
CA THR A 36 -6.68 -18.08 2.49
C THR A 36 -5.51 -17.97 1.52
N ALA A 37 -4.39 -18.63 1.80
CA ALA A 37 -3.28 -18.73 0.85
C ALA A 37 -3.72 -19.49 -0.41
N THR A 38 -3.21 -19.08 -1.56
CA THR A 38 -3.58 -19.62 -2.88
C THR A 38 -2.38 -20.27 -3.55
N SER A 39 -2.64 -21.23 -4.44
CA SER A 39 -1.60 -21.85 -5.26
C SER A 39 -0.92 -20.89 -6.24
N GLU A 40 -1.50 -19.72 -6.50
CA GLU A 40 -0.93 -18.65 -7.34
C GLU A 40 0.09 -17.77 -6.59
N GLY A 41 0.47 -18.11 -5.35
CA GLY A 41 1.51 -17.40 -4.60
C GLY A 41 1.03 -16.11 -3.91
N GLY A 42 -0.28 -15.98 -3.66
CA GLY A 42 -0.85 -14.89 -2.90
C GLY A 42 -2.02 -15.35 -2.05
N TRP A 43 -2.96 -14.44 -1.79
CA TRP A 43 -4.03 -14.64 -0.83
C TRP A 43 -5.39 -14.32 -1.42
N GLN A 44 -6.42 -15.05 -0.97
CA GLN A 44 -7.83 -14.79 -1.24
C GLN A 44 -8.53 -14.34 0.03
N ILE A 45 -9.38 -13.34 -0.12
CA ILE A 45 -10.33 -12.84 0.87
C ILE A 45 -11.74 -13.11 0.33
N ASP A 46 -12.58 -13.79 1.09
CA ASP A 46 -14.01 -13.92 0.81
C ASP A 46 -14.80 -13.05 1.79
N SER A 47 -15.08 -11.81 1.37
CA SER A 47 -15.67 -10.80 2.23
C SER A 47 -17.18 -10.90 2.23
N ARG A 48 -17.81 -10.78 3.41
CA ARG A 48 -19.28 -10.74 3.55
C ARG A 48 -19.81 -9.33 3.79
N GLU A 49 -18.97 -8.46 4.32
CA GLU A 49 -19.29 -7.08 4.68
C GLU A 49 -18.05 -6.19 4.54
N ALA A 50 -18.17 -4.91 4.87
CA ALA A 50 -17.04 -3.99 4.81
C ALA A 50 -16.00 -4.34 5.90
N GLN A 51 -14.74 -4.50 5.51
CA GLN A 51 -13.65 -4.80 6.43
C GLN A 51 -12.29 -4.34 5.91
N THR A 52 -11.34 -4.20 6.84
CA THR A 52 -9.92 -3.97 6.53
C THR A 52 -9.12 -5.21 6.89
N ILE A 53 -8.49 -5.80 5.88
CA ILE A 53 -7.64 -6.96 6.00
C ILE A 53 -6.23 -6.46 6.31
N ARG A 54 -5.72 -6.82 7.48
CA ARG A 54 -4.35 -6.51 7.90
C ARG A 54 -3.43 -7.57 7.31
N LEU A 55 -2.62 -7.19 6.33
CA LEU A 55 -1.73 -8.15 5.68
C LEU A 55 -0.44 -8.27 6.47
N PHE A 56 0.35 -7.21 6.48
CA PHE A 56 1.68 -7.25 7.07
C PHE A 56 2.04 -5.94 7.75
N GLU A 57 3.03 -6.04 8.64
CA GLU A 57 3.69 -4.91 9.24
C GLU A 57 5.19 -5.01 8.95
N VAL A 58 5.82 -3.88 8.67
CA VAL A 58 7.25 -3.76 8.37
C VAL A 58 7.84 -2.75 9.34
N GLU A 59 8.69 -3.24 10.23
CA GLU A 59 9.56 -2.37 11.02
C GLU A 59 10.65 -1.81 10.11
N ILE A 60 10.82 -0.49 10.14
CA ILE A 60 11.82 0.20 9.33
C ILE A 60 12.56 1.22 10.19
N ALA A 61 13.76 1.58 9.78
CA ALA A 61 14.56 2.60 10.46
C ALA A 61 15.41 3.35 9.42
N ASN A 62 15.81 4.58 9.75
CA ASN A 62 16.73 5.39 8.95
C ASN A 62 16.22 5.70 7.53
N ILE A 63 14.90 5.83 7.36
CA ILE A 63 14.28 6.24 6.09
C ILE A 63 13.53 7.56 6.33
N ASP A 64 13.87 8.60 5.58
CA ASP A 64 13.14 9.86 5.45
C ASP A 64 13.40 10.48 4.07
N ASN A 65 12.83 11.66 3.80
CA ASN A 65 13.01 12.39 2.53
C ASN A 65 12.84 11.50 1.28
N CYS A 66 11.77 10.72 1.23
CA CYS A 66 11.54 9.75 0.17
C CYS A 66 10.04 9.52 -0.09
N MET A 67 9.73 8.87 -1.21
CA MET A 67 8.42 8.28 -1.46
C MET A 67 8.44 6.81 -1.04
N LEU A 68 7.60 6.41 -0.10
CA LEU A 68 7.25 5.00 0.10
C LEU A 68 6.18 4.61 -0.92
N THR A 69 6.32 3.43 -1.52
CA THR A 69 5.34 2.86 -2.44
C THR A 69 4.93 1.48 -1.95
N TYR A 70 3.64 1.32 -1.66
CA TYR A 70 3.02 0.03 -1.44
C TYR A 70 2.35 -0.42 -2.74
N ARG A 71 2.78 -1.56 -3.29
CA ARG A 71 2.29 -2.14 -4.55
C ARG A 71 1.81 -3.57 -4.35
N ALA A 72 0.77 -3.96 -5.09
CA ALA A 72 0.31 -5.35 -5.20
C ALA A 72 -0.52 -5.56 -6.48
N ASP A 73 -0.60 -6.80 -6.95
CA ASP A 73 -1.57 -7.21 -7.97
C ASP A 73 -2.89 -7.58 -7.28
N LEU A 74 -4.02 -7.07 -7.77
CA LEU A 74 -5.36 -7.38 -7.27
C LEU A 74 -6.24 -7.97 -8.37
N LYS A 75 -7.15 -8.88 -7.97
CA LYS A 75 -8.22 -9.48 -8.80
C LYS A 75 -9.49 -9.52 -7.97
N SER A 76 -10.68 -9.42 -8.58
CA SER A 76 -11.95 -9.54 -7.85
C SER A 76 -13.01 -10.32 -8.60
N GLU A 77 -13.95 -10.87 -7.84
CA GLU A 77 -15.16 -11.53 -8.33
C GLU A 77 -16.36 -11.04 -7.51
N ASN A 78 -17.36 -10.52 -8.22
CA ASN A 78 -18.64 -10.07 -7.67
C ASN A 78 -18.53 -9.08 -6.51
N LEU A 79 -17.47 -8.26 -6.50
CA LEU A 79 -17.22 -7.31 -5.42
C LEU A 79 -18.26 -6.19 -5.41
N GLN A 80 -19.01 -6.12 -4.32
CA GLN A 80 -19.94 -5.05 -3.99
C GLN A 80 -19.18 -3.95 -3.23
N GLY A 81 -19.16 -2.75 -3.78
CA GLY A 81 -18.33 -1.65 -3.26
C GLY A 81 -16.93 -1.63 -3.88
N ARG A 82 -15.95 -1.18 -3.09
CA ARG A 82 -14.55 -0.99 -3.53
C ARG A 82 -13.58 -1.88 -2.78
N GLY A 83 -12.52 -2.29 -3.45
CA GLY A 83 -11.32 -2.89 -2.86
C GLY A 83 -10.11 -2.03 -3.15
N TYR A 84 -9.32 -1.63 -2.15
CA TYR A 84 -8.14 -0.79 -2.39
C TYR A 84 -7.03 -1.01 -1.36
N LEU A 85 -5.80 -0.73 -1.79
CA LEU A 85 -4.63 -0.74 -0.93
C LEU A 85 -4.67 0.41 0.08
N GLU A 86 -4.25 0.12 1.31
CA GLU A 86 -4.21 1.06 2.41
C GLU A 86 -2.89 0.89 3.18
N MET A 87 -2.06 1.93 3.20
CA MET A 87 -0.78 1.95 3.91
C MET A 87 -0.86 2.92 5.08
N TRP A 88 -0.41 2.50 6.26
CA TRP A 88 -0.25 3.37 7.43
C TRP A 88 1.22 3.48 7.81
N CYS A 89 1.67 4.69 8.08
CA CYS A 89 3.02 5.01 8.53
C CYS A 89 2.95 5.57 9.95
N ARG A 90 3.59 4.92 10.91
CA ARG A 90 3.76 5.44 12.27
C ARG A 90 5.05 6.23 12.36
N ILE A 91 4.96 7.48 12.78
CA ILE A 91 6.10 8.36 13.06
C ILE A 91 6.17 8.55 14.59
N PRO A 92 7.24 8.08 15.26
CA PRO A 92 7.39 8.24 16.70
C PRO A 92 7.24 9.70 17.14
N GLY A 93 6.38 9.94 18.13
CA GLY A 93 6.07 11.30 18.62
C GLY A 93 5.21 12.17 17.69
N GLY A 94 5.02 11.76 16.43
CA GLY A 94 4.23 12.48 15.42
C GLY A 94 2.85 11.87 15.13
N GLY A 95 2.62 10.59 15.46
CA GLY A 95 1.36 9.89 15.27
C GLY A 95 1.36 8.92 14.08
N GLU A 96 0.17 8.47 13.66
CA GLU A 96 -0.01 7.60 12.49
C GLU A 96 -0.71 8.33 11.35
N PHE A 97 -0.21 8.14 10.14
CA PHE A 97 -0.70 8.77 8.91
C PHE A 97 -0.94 7.70 7.86
N PHE A 98 -1.82 7.96 6.88
CA PHE A 98 -2.19 6.95 5.88
C PHE A 98 -2.09 7.44 4.44
N SER A 99 -1.96 6.47 3.53
CA SER A 99 -2.24 6.60 2.10
C SER A 99 -3.23 5.51 1.69
N LYS A 100 -4.29 5.90 0.99
CA LYS A 100 -5.40 5.01 0.60
C LYS A 100 -5.71 5.13 -0.89
N GLY A 101 -5.81 4.00 -1.57
CA GLY A 101 -6.01 3.89 -3.02
C GLY A 101 -7.44 4.18 -3.50
N PHE A 102 -8.16 5.10 -2.86
CA PHE A 102 -9.59 5.35 -3.14
C PHE A 102 -9.89 5.69 -4.61
N GLN A 103 -8.98 6.42 -5.26
CA GLN A 103 -9.16 6.87 -6.65
C GLN A 103 -8.90 5.77 -7.66
N ASN A 104 -8.08 4.77 -7.29
CA ASN A 104 -7.74 3.62 -8.12
C ASN A 104 -8.18 2.31 -7.44
N ALA A 105 -9.47 2.23 -7.12
CA ALA A 105 -10.03 1.09 -6.40
C ALA A 105 -10.59 0.03 -7.36
N LEU A 106 -10.37 -1.23 -7.01
CA LEU A 106 -10.99 -2.42 -7.61
C LEU A 106 -12.51 -2.42 -7.36
N LYS A 107 -13.31 -2.80 -8.36
CA LYS A 107 -14.79 -2.83 -8.28
C LYS A 107 -15.38 -3.95 -9.14
N GLY A 108 -16.42 -4.63 -8.70
CA GLY A 108 -17.08 -5.67 -9.49
C GLY A 108 -16.18 -6.88 -9.74
N THR A 109 -16.20 -7.42 -10.96
CA THR A 109 -15.39 -8.58 -11.38
C THR A 109 -14.32 -8.13 -12.38
N ASN A 110 -13.05 -8.35 -12.07
CA ASN A 110 -11.93 -8.05 -12.97
C ASN A 110 -10.85 -9.12 -12.83
N ASP A 111 -10.04 -9.27 -13.88
CA ASP A 111 -8.82 -10.05 -13.82
C ASP A 111 -7.69 -9.25 -13.12
N TRP A 112 -6.54 -9.89 -12.94
CA TRP A 112 -5.36 -9.31 -12.30
C TRP A 112 -4.92 -7.99 -12.92
N ALA A 113 -4.77 -6.96 -12.07
CA ALA A 113 -4.13 -5.70 -12.41
C ALA A 113 -3.23 -5.21 -11.26
N SER A 114 -2.20 -4.43 -11.59
CA SER A 114 -1.28 -3.85 -10.60
C SER A 114 -1.86 -2.56 -10.01
N TYR A 115 -1.80 -2.45 -8.69
CA TYR A 115 -2.23 -1.30 -7.91
C TYR A 115 -1.11 -0.82 -7.01
N GLU A 116 -1.02 0.49 -6.80
CA GLU A 116 -0.05 1.07 -5.89
C GLU A 116 -0.59 2.33 -5.20
N VAL A 117 -0.06 2.59 -3.99
CA VAL A 117 -0.33 3.81 -3.23
C VAL A 117 0.99 4.43 -2.74
N PRO A 118 1.23 5.72 -3.04
CA PRO A 118 2.43 6.42 -2.57
C PRO A 118 2.19 7.08 -1.21
N PHE A 119 3.25 7.20 -0.41
CA PHE A 119 3.29 8.01 0.80
C PHE A 119 4.59 8.82 0.85
N TYR A 120 4.46 10.13 0.99
CA TYR A 120 5.59 11.07 0.91
C TYR A 120 6.11 11.39 2.30
N LEU A 121 7.36 11.06 2.57
CA LEU A 121 8.09 11.44 3.77
C LEU A 121 8.95 12.67 3.47
N LYS A 122 8.82 13.70 4.29
CA LYS A 122 9.72 14.86 4.29
C LYS A 122 10.97 14.54 5.11
N SER A 123 12.02 15.33 4.94
CA SER A 123 13.18 15.28 5.84
C SER A 123 12.76 15.42 7.31
N GLY A 124 13.31 14.57 8.16
CA GLY A 124 12.97 14.47 9.58
C GLY A 124 11.73 13.63 9.91
N GLN A 125 10.93 13.21 8.91
CA GLN A 125 9.84 12.28 9.11
C GLN A 125 10.34 10.84 8.98
N GLN A 126 10.76 10.26 10.10
CA GLN A 126 11.27 8.89 10.16
C GLN A 126 10.20 7.97 10.76
N PRO A 127 9.51 7.16 9.95
CA PRO A 127 8.64 6.14 10.47
C PRO A 127 9.42 4.97 11.07
N ASP A 128 8.82 4.31 12.05
CA ASP A 128 9.36 3.09 12.66
C ASP A 128 8.53 1.84 12.33
N LEU A 129 7.30 2.02 11.84
CA LEU A 129 6.39 0.94 11.47
C LEU A 129 5.52 1.33 10.28
N ILE A 130 5.49 0.46 9.28
CA ILE A 130 4.58 0.54 8.13
C ILE A 130 3.57 -0.61 8.20
N LYS A 131 2.28 -0.31 8.13
CA LYS A 131 1.20 -1.31 8.06
C LYS A 131 0.65 -1.37 6.64
N LEU A 132 0.62 -2.56 6.07
CA LEU A 132 0.13 -2.83 4.71
C LEU A 132 -1.21 -3.56 4.81
N ASN A 133 -2.27 -2.91 4.35
CA ASN A 133 -3.63 -3.40 4.44
C ASN A 133 -4.32 -3.45 3.06
N LEU A 134 -5.38 -4.24 2.98
CA LEU A 134 -6.34 -4.21 1.89
C LEU A 134 -7.72 -3.91 2.50
N THR A 135 -8.35 -2.82 2.07
CA THR A 135 -9.71 -2.49 2.52
C THR A 135 -10.71 -2.92 1.47
N VAL A 136 -11.77 -3.62 1.92
CA VAL A 136 -12.87 -4.12 1.09
C VAL A 136 -14.17 -3.56 1.67
N GLU A 137 -14.93 -2.78 0.89
CA GLU A 137 -16.10 -2.03 1.39
C GLU A 137 -17.43 -2.80 1.32
N GLY A 138 -17.40 -4.11 1.03
CA GLY A 138 -18.62 -4.91 0.96
C GLY A 138 -18.35 -6.38 0.66
N SER A 139 -19.38 -7.09 0.20
CA SER A 139 -19.30 -8.52 -0.06
C SER A 139 -18.61 -8.84 -1.40
N GLY A 140 -17.94 -9.99 -1.48
CA GLY A 140 -17.34 -10.50 -2.70
C GLY A 140 -15.94 -11.04 -2.45
N LYS A 141 -15.32 -11.60 -3.51
CA LYS A 141 -13.98 -12.17 -3.40
C LYS A 141 -12.95 -11.21 -3.95
N VAL A 142 -11.84 -11.09 -3.24
CA VAL A 142 -10.67 -10.34 -3.67
C VAL A 142 -9.45 -11.22 -3.52
N TRP A 143 -8.59 -11.22 -4.52
CA TRP A 143 -7.28 -11.84 -4.47
C TRP A 143 -6.21 -10.77 -4.50
N ILE A 144 -5.13 -11.01 -3.78
CA ILE A 144 -3.96 -10.14 -3.74
C ILE A 144 -2.68 -10.97 -3.82
N LYS A 145 -1.71 -10.53 -4.63
CA LYS A 145 -0.37 -11.14 -4.71
C LYS A 145 0.70 -10.10 -5.03
N LYS A 146 1.98 -10.51 -4.95
CA LYS A 146 3.14 -9.63 -5.17
C LYS A 146 3.10 -8.36 -4.30
N VAL A 147 2.74 -8.53 -3.02
CA VAL A 147 2.73 -7.44 -2.03
C VAL A 147 4.17 -6.99 -1.83
N GLU A 148 4.42 -5.71 -2.08
CA GLU A 148 5.76 -5.13 -2.03
C GLU A 148 5.71 -3.75 -1.38
N LEU A 149 6.66 -3.48 -0.50
CA LEU A 149 6.99 -2.15 -0.02
C LEU A 149 8.37 -1.76 -0.59
N SER A 150 8.42 -0.60 -1.23
CA SER A 150 9.65 0.00 -1.74
C SER A 150 9.73 1.48 -1.33
N TYR A 151 10.91 2.06 -1.47
CA TYR A 151 11.13 3.49 -1.27
C TYR A 151 11.92 4.09 -2.43
N THR A 152 11.69 5.38 -2.70
CA THR A 152 12.42 6.17 -3.70
C THR A 152 12.90 7.45 -3.05
N PRO A 153 14.22 7.61 -2.80
CA PRO A 153 14.77 8.83 -2.21
C PRO A 153 14.50 10.07 -3.08
N PHE A 154 14.35 11.22 -2.44
CA PHE A 154 14.29 12.51 -3.13
C PHE A 154 15.67 13.20 -3.17
N GLU A 155 15.85 14.08 -4.16
CA GLU A 155 16.98 15.02 -4.28
C GLU A 155 17.00 16.07 -3.16
#